data_AF-A0A1U9UQD2-F1
#
_entry.id   AF-A0A1U9UQD2-F1
#
_cell.length_a   1.000
_cell.length_b   1.000
_cell.length_c   1.000
_cell.angle_alpha   90.00
_cell.angle_beta   90.00
_cell.angle_gamma   90.00
#
_symmetry.space_group_name_H-M   'P 1'
#
loop_
_entity.id
_entity.type
_entity.pdbx_description
1 polymer ?
#
loop_
_entity_poly.entity_id
_entity_poly.type
_entity_poly.pdbx_seq_one_letter_code
_entity_poly.pdbx_strand_id
1 'polypeptide(L)'
;MKTRCKVGDLAFIVRDAFPENVGRVVRVIAPPLWLDDGPAWHCKVEGAPLRVQELDRPWEFSFDTKGDCYDADLRPISGVPVHDEQLDEVTA
;
A
#
# COMPACT_ATOMS: atom_id res chain seq x y z
N MET A 1 -13.34 7.96 -14.36
CA MET A 1 -13.35 6.90 -13.33
C MET A 1 -12.79 7.50 -12.05
N LYS A 2 -13.41 7.26 -10.88
CA LYS A 2 -12.93 7.82 -9.60
C LYS A 2 -11.99 6.81 -8.96
N THR A 3 -10.74 7.20 -8.68
CA THR A 3 -9.77 6.38 -7.95
C THR A 3 -10.15 6.29 -6.48
N ARG A 4 -9.80 5.18 -5.83
CA ARG A 4 -10.01 4.95 -4.40
C ARG A 4 -8.92 5.61 -3.58
N CYS A 5 -7.68 5.55 -4.06
CA CYS A 5 -6.53 6.17 -3.41
C CYS A 5 -6.01 7.37 -4.21
N LYS A 6 -5.12 8.13 -3.58
CA LYS A 6 -4.30 9.19 -4.17
C LYS A 6 -2.92 9.22 -3.49
N VAL A 7 -1.97 9.94 -4.09
CA VAL A 7 -0.65 10.18 -3.48
C VAL A 7 -0.79 10.76 -2.07
N GLY A 8 -0.06 10.18 -1.12
CA GLY A 8 -0.08 10.52 0.30
C GLY A 8 -0.96 9.61 1.16
N ASP A 9 -1.91 8.88 0.57
CA ASP A 9 -2.78 7.98 1.32
C ASP A 9 -2.01 6.78 1.89
N LEU A 10 -2.49 6.29 3.04
CA LEU A 10 -2.23 4.93 3.50
C LEU A 10 -3.37 4.02 3.02
N ALA A 11 -3.06 2.78 2.69
CA ALA A 11 -4.04 1.80 2.24
C ALA A 11 -3.68 0.39 2.71
N PHE A 12 -4.70 -0.46 2.84
CA PHE A 12 -4.52 -1.91 2.93
C PHE A 12 -4.54 -2.53 1.53
N ILE A 13 -3.66 -3.50 1.29
CA ILE A 13 -3.78 -4.41 0.16
C ILE A 13 -4.95 -5.37 0.44
N VAL A 14 -5.96 -5.39 -0.42
CA VAL A 14 -7.15 -6.27 -0.27
C VAL A 14 -7.18 -7.42 -1.26
N ARG A 15 -6.31 -7.40 -2.27
CA ARG A 15 -6.13 -8.46 -3.25
C ARG A 15 -4.69 -8.45 -3.76
N ASP A 16 -4.10 -9.62 -3.88
CA ASP A 16 -2.73 -9.82 -4.38
C ASP A 16 -2.62 -11.27 -4.92
N ALA A 17 -1.69 -11.53 -5.82
CA ALA A 17 -1.35 -12.88 -6.27
C ALA A 17 -0.67 -13.70 -5.15
N PHE A 18 -0.02 -13.03 -4.20
CA PHE A 18 0.60 -13.60 -3.01
C PHE A 18 -0.30 -13.35 -1.79
N PRO A 19 -1.00 -14.37 -1.26
CA PRO A 19 -1.92 -14.21 -0.14
C PRO A 19 -1.29 -13.56 1.11
N GLU A 20 0.01 -13.74 1.32
CA GLU A 20 0.77 -13.13 2.41
C GLU A 20 0.88 -11.60 2.35
N ASN A 21 0.65 -11.00 1.18
CA ASN A 21 0.63 -9.54 1.00
C ASN A 21 -0.74 -8.94 1.35
N VAL A 22 -1.81 -9.74 1.38
CA VAL A 22 -3.15 -9.24 1.72
C VAL A 22 -3.19 -8.80 3.19
N GLY A 23 -3.76 -7.62 3.43
CA GLY A 23 -3.82 -6.97 4.74
C GLY A 23 -2.57 -6.15 5.10
N ARG A 24 -1.52 -6.16 4.27
CA ARG A 24 -0.35 -5.31 4.48
C ARG A 24 -0.70 -3.85 4.23
N VAL A 25 -0.08 -2.95 5.00
CA VAL A 25 -0.24 -1.50 4.87
C VAL A 25 0.79 -0.96 3.89
N VAL A 26 0.33 -0.14 2.95
CA VAL A 26 1.18 0.57 2.00
C VAL A 26 0.86 2.05 1.99
N ARG A 27 1.86 2.87 1.70
CA ARG A 27 1.73 4.29 1.39
C ARG A 27 1.76 4.49 -0.10
N VAL A 28 0.83 5.26 -0.64
CA VAL A 28 0.85 5.70 -2.04
C VAL A 28 1.86 6.85 -2.17
N ILE A 29 2.93 6.62 -2.92
CA ILE A 29 4.06 7.56 -3.01
C ILE A 29 4.18 8.24 -4.38
N ALA A 30 3.68 7.62 -5.45
CA ALA A 30 3.73 8.19 -6.80
C ALA A 30 2.71 7.51 -7.74
N PRO A 31 2.48 8.06 -8.95
CA PRO A 31 1.91 7.30 -10.07
C PRO A 31 2.69 6.00 -10.33
N PRO A 32 2.08 4.99 -11.00
CA PRO A 32 2.72 3.70 -11.24
C PRO A 32 3.94 3.86 -12.15
N LEU A 33 4.93 3.00 -11.97
CA LEU A 33 6.15 2.96 -12.78
C LEU A 33 6.10 1.92 -13.90
N TRP A 34 5.31 0.86 -13.70
CA TRP A 34 5.32 -0.35 -14.52
C TRP A 34 3.93 -0.78 -15.00
N LEU A 35 2.88 -0.51 -14.21
CA LEU A 35 1.50 -0.81 -14.61
C LEU A 35 0.90 0.34 -15.42
N ASP A 36 0.48 0.07 -16.66
CA ASP A 36 -0.08 1.08 -17.59
C ASP A 36 -1.46 0.71 -18.17
N ASP A 37 -1.98 -0.48 -17.86
CA ASP A 37 -3.24 -1.03 -18.38
C ASP A 37 -4.48 -0.66 -17.53
N GLY A 38 -4.29 0.11 -16.45
CA GLY A 38 -5.38 0.56 -15.60
C GLY A 38 -4.96 1.51 -14.48
N PRO A 39 -5.91 1.99 -13.66
CA PRO A 39 -5.61 2.82 -12.51
C PRO A 39 -4.75 2.04 -11.49
N ALA A 40 -3.52 2.51 -11.28
CA ALA A 40 -2.56 1.91 -10.38
C ALA A 40 -1.74 2.99 -9.68
N TRP A 41 -0.95 2.57 -8.70
CA TRP A 41 -0.17 3.44 -7.83
C TRP A 41 1.17 2.79 -7.49
N HIS A 42 2.22 3.59 -7.48
CA HIS A 42 3.49 3.17 -6.90
C HIS A 42 3.42 3.31 -5.37
N CYS A 43 3.63 2.19 -4.69
CA CYS A 43 3.41 2.04 -3.27
C CYS A 43 4.70 1.67 -2.55
N LYS A 44 4.83 2.13 -1.30
CA LYS A 44 5.87 1.70 -0.36
C LYS A 44 5.22 1.00 0.83
N VAL A 45 5.68 -0.19 1.17
CA VAL A 45 5.17 -0.94 2.33
C VAL A 45 5.58 -0.27 3.65
N GLU A 46 4.66 -0.26 4.61
CA GLU A 46 4.95 0.08 6.00
C GLU A 46 5.28 -1.24 6.74
N GLY A 47 6.54 -1.41 7.15
CA GLY A 47 7.04 -2.60 7.83
C GLY A 47 7.90 -3.51 6.96
N ALA A 48 7.71 -4.83 7.08
CA ALA A 48 8.51 -5.83 6.38
C ALA A 48 8.36 -5.73 4.84
N PRO A 49 9.29 -6.26 4.03
CA PRO A 49 9.10 -6.36 2.59
C PRO A 49 7.83 -7.13 2.19
N LEU A 50 7.33 -6.86 0.98
CA LEU A 50 6.32 -7.66 0.28
C LEU A 50 7.02 -8.69 -0.58
N ARG A 51 6.36 -9.82 -0.81
CA ARG A 51 6.79 -10.71 -1.88
C ARG A 51 6.32 -10.13 -3.21
N VAL A 52 7.22 -10.00 -4.18
CA VAL A 52 6.92 -9.43 -5.49
C VAL A 52 7.36 -10.37 -6.60
N GLN A 53 6.71 -10.28 -7.75
CA GLN A 53 7.11 -10.96 -8.97
C GLN A 53 7.97 -10.02 -9.80
N GLU A 54 9.11 -10.52 -10.29
CA GLU A 54 10.02 -9.73 -11.13
C GLU A 54 9.41 -9.54 -12.53
N LEU A 55 9.32 -8.29 -13.00
CA LEU A 55 8.73 -7.96 -14.30
C LEU A 55 9.55 -8.53 -15.46
N ASP A 56 10.87 -8.37 -15.42
CA ASP A 56 11.78 -8.86 -16.47
C ASP A 56 11.95 -10.38 -16.44
N ARG A 57 11.58 -11.03 -15.33
CA ARG A 57 11.76 -12.45 -15.08
C ARG A 57 10.54 -12.99 -14.34
N PRO A 58 9.40 -13.19 -15.02
CA PRO A 58 8.12 -13.51 -14.36
C PRO A 58 8.12 -14.85 -13.62
N TRP A 59 9.13 -15.69 -13.79
CA TRP A 59 9.32 -16.93 -13.02
C TRP A 59 10.13 -16.73 -11.72
N GLU A 60 10.65 -15.52 -11.47
CA GLU A 60 11.40 -15.15 -10.28
C GLU A 60 10.55 -14.31 -9.33
N PHE A 61 10.79 -14.52 -8.03
CA PHE A 61 10.16 -13.77 -6.95
C PHE A 61 11.24 -13.17 -6.06
N SER A 62 10.99 -11.97 -5.56
CA SER A 62 11.89 -11.28 -4.64
C SER A 62 11.11 -10.66 -3.47
N PHE A 63 11.84 -10.03 -2.56
CA PHE A 63 11.27 -9.27 -1.46
C PHE A 63 11.64 -7.80 -1.64
N ASP A 64 10.64 -6.95 -1.81
CA ASP A 64 10.85 -5.51 -1.98
C ASP A 64 9.93 -4.71 -1.04
N THR A 65 10.39 -3.52 -0.70
CA THR A 65 9.64 -2.52 0.06
C THR A 65 8.81 -1.61 -0.83
N LYS A 66 8.98 -1.68 -2.16
CA LYS A 66 8.23 -0.89 -3.13
C LYS A 66 7.68 -1.74 -4.26
N GLY A 67 6.58 -1.31 -4.84
CA GLY A 67 5.97 -1.97 -5.97
C GLY A 67 4.73 -1.23 -6.44
N ASP A 68 4.26 -1.55 -7.64
CA ASP A 68 3.00 -1.01 -8.14
C ASP A 68 1.83 -1.87 -7.67
N CYS A 69 0.72 -1.22 -7.31
CA CYS A 69 -0.53 -1.87 -6.94
C CYS A 69 -1.67 -1.25 -7.74
N TYR A 70 -2.59 -2.08 -8.26
CA TYR A 70 -3.81 -1.54 -8.86
C TYR A 70 -4.66 -0.83 -7.81
N ASP A 71 -5.28 0.29 -8.17
CA ASP A 71 -6.18 1.04 -7.29
C ASP A 71 -7.35 0.17 -6.79
N ALA A 72 -7.79 -0.78 -7.63
CA ALA A 72 -8.83 -1.75 -7.28
C ALA A 72 -8.41 -2.75 -6.19
N ASP A 73 -7.10 -2.97 -6.02
CA ASP A 73 -6.50 -3.88 -5.03
C ASP A 73 -6.19 -3.17 -3.71
N LEU A 74 -6.42 -1.87 -3.65
CA LEU A 74 -6.21 -1.05 -2.48
C LEU A 74 -7.54 -0.66 -1.84
N ARG A 75 -7.50 -0.61 -0.50
CA ARG A 75 -8.54 0.02 0.32
C ARG A 75 -7.91 1.15 1.13
N PRO A 76 -8.24 2.42 0.84
CA PRO A 76 -7.67 3.55 1.57
C PRO A 76 -8.04 3.47 3.05
N ILE A 77 -7.08 3.81 3.90
CA ILE A 77 -7.25 4.02 5.33
C ILE A 77 -7.67 5.47 5.50
N SER A 78 -8.96 5.75 5.32
CA SER A 78 -9.51 7.09 5.45
C SER A 78 -9.73 7.45 6.92
N GLY A 79 -9.20 8.59 7.36
CA GLY A 79 -9.80 9.38 8.44
C GLY A 79 -9.80 8.76 9.83
N VAL A 80 -8.71 8.11 10.26
CA VAL A 80 -8.40 8.15 11.70
C VAL A 80 -7.84 9.55 11.94
N PRO A 81 -8.52 10.43 12.68
CA PRO A 81 -7.88 11.65 13.14
C PRO A 81 -6.70 11.19 13.99
N VAL A 82 -5.47 11.45 13.52
CA VAL A 82 -4.30 11.36 14.39
C VAL A 82 -4.35 12.61 15.25
N HIS A 83 -5.28 12.66 16.20
CA HIS A 83 -5.12 13.54 17.34
C HIS A 83 -4.10 12.85 18.24
N ASP A 84 -2.84 13.27 18.13
CA ASP A 84 -1.79 12.98 19.11
C ASP A 84 -2.09 13.73 20.43
N GLU A 85 -3.27 13.51 21.02
CA GLU A 85 -3.62 13.99 22.36
C GLU A 85 -3.89 12.78 23.25
N GLN A 86 -2.82 12.10 23.65
CA GLN A 86 -2.84 11.31 24.88
C GLN A 86 -2.65 12.29 26.05
N LEU A 87 -3.75 12.88 26.52
CA LEU A 87 -3.77 13.61 27.80
C LEU A 87 -3.88 12.58 28.92
N ASP A 88 -2.73 12.06 29.36
CA ASP A 88 -2.66 11.32 30.61
C ASP A 88 -2.72 12.33 31.77
N GLU A 89 -3.92 12.71 32.19
CA GLU A 89 -4.12 13.31 33.52
C GLU A 89 -4.18 12.18 34.55
N VAL A 90 -3.03 11.81 35.12
CA VAL A 90 -2.98 10.96 36.31
C VAL A 90 -3.02 11.85 37.54
N THR A 91 -4.21 12.06 38.10
CA THR A 91 -4.34 12.61 39.46
C THR A 91 -3.93 11.54 40.47
N ALA A 92 -2.86 11.81 41.22
CA ALA A 92 -2.48 11.08 42.43
C ALA A 92 -3.24 11.59 43.65
#